data_AF-A0A2E6X5L9-F1
#
_entry.id   AF-A0A2E6X5L9-F1
#
_cell.length_a   1.000
_cell.length_b   1.000
_cell.length_c   1.000
_cell.angle_alpha   90.00
_cell.angle_beta   90.00
_cell.angle_gamma   90.00
#
_symmetry.space_group_name_H-M   'P 1'
#
loop_
_entity.id
_entity.type
_entity.pdbx_description
1 polymer ?
#
loop_
_entity_poly.entity_id
_entity_poly.type
_entity_poly.pdbx_seq_one_letter_code
_entity_poly.pdbx_strand_id
1 'polypeptide(L)'
;MMDKHAVMICGHGSRDDFAIEEFNSLAFHLRNRLPEIEIESGFLEFATPIIRTGLEKLKAKGAKKIVCLPGMLFAAGHVKNDLPSEINNFGAENPGIEMVFGRELAIDSKLLRAAQDRIEEAERNASNSIPRKDTLLMVVGRGTNDSDANSNVSKVTRMLWEGMGFGWAEVSYSGVAFPLVNEGLERVLKLGYKRIIVFPYFLFTGILVRRIYTWADEIATANPNIEIVKASYLNDHEQLIDCFLDRIEEALNGSNNMNCLLCKYREQIIGYEHDHGAAQVGHHHHVVGIGTDGHEASDHGVHHGHHHHGHNHNHDSDHHHDHNNAHKKD
;
A
#
# COMPACT_ATOMS: atom_id res chain seq x y z
N MET A 1 -29.52 10.11 -21.30
CA MET A 1 -28.20 9.43 -21.42
C MET A 1 -27.78 9.14 -20.01
N MET A 2 -27.58 7.87 -19.63
CA MET A 2 -26.89 7.57 -18.37
C MET A 2 -25.49 8.17 -18.49
N ASP A 3 -25.10 9.00 -17.54
CA ASP A 3 -23.73 9.47 -17.44
C ASP A 3 -22.81 8.25 -17.40
N LYS A 4 -21.94 8.11 -18.41
CA LYS A 4 -21.02 6.98 -18.52
C LYS A 4 -19.94 7.11 -17.44
N HIS A 5 -20.28 6.65 -16.24
CA HIS A 5 -19.37 6.51 -15.12
C HIS A 5 -18.47 5.29 -15.33
N ALA A 6 -17.19 5.45 -15.02
CA ALA A 6 -16.22 4.37 -15.02
C ALA A 6 -15.39 4.42 -13.74
N VAL A 7 -14.78 3.31 -13.39
CA VAL A 7 -13.92 3.18 -12.22
C VAL A 7 -12.54 2.70 -12.65
N MET A 8 -11.52 3.37 -12.11
CA MET A 8 -10.12 2.97 -12.22
C MET A 8 -9.64 2.54 -10.83
N ILE A 9 -9.37 1.24 -10.64
CA ILE A 9 -8.78 0.74 -9.40
C ILE A 9 -7.27 0.92 -9.45
N CYS A 10 -6.74 1.79 -8.59
CA CYS A 10 -5.34 2.18 -8.57
C CYS A 10 -4.54 1.35 -7.55
N GLY A 11 -3.84 0.33 -8.03
CA GLY A 11 -2.92 -0.48 -7.22
C GLY A 11 -1.57 0.21 -7.02
N HIS A 12 -0.88 -0.11 -5.93
CA HIS A 12 0.52 0.28 -5.76
C HIS A 12 1.41 -0.42 -6.79
N GLY A 13 1.26 -1.74 -6.90
CA GLY A 13 2.07 -2.62 -7.73
C GLY A 13 3.21 -3.28 -6.96
N SER A 14 3.68 -4.40 -7.48
CA SER A 14 4.60 -5.32 -6.82
C SER A 14 5.49 -5.99 -7.87
N ARG A 15 6.68 -6.43 -7.45
CA ARG A 15 7.55 -7.31 -8.25
C ARG A 15 7.23 -8.80 -8.06
N ASP A 16 6.28 -9.11 -7.18
CA ASP A 16 5.83 -10.48 -6.89
C ASP A 16 4.56 -10.76 -7.68
N ASP A 17 4.62 -11.77 -8.56
CA ASP A 17 3.53 -12.13 -9.47
C ASP A 17 2.26 -12.56 -8.72
N PHE A 18 2.39 -13.25 -7.58
CA PHE A 18 1.23 -13.63 -6.78
C PHE A 18 0.51 -12.41 -6.21
N ALA A 19 1.24 -11.36 -5.82
CA ALA A 19 0.63 -10.11 -5.38
C ALA A 19 -0.13 -9.41 -6.53
N ILE A 20 0.38 -9.50 -7.76
CA ILE A 20 -0.30 -8.99 -8.96
C ILE A 20 -1.57 -9.80 -9.24
N GLU A 21 -1.50 -11.13 -9.16
CA GLU A 21 -2.64 -12.03 -9.34
C GLU A 21 -3.75 -11.77 -8.32
N GLU A 22 -3.43 -11.64 -7.03
CA GLU A 22 -4.42 -11.34 -5.98
C GLU A 22 -5.09 -9.97 -6.19
N PHE A 23 -4.33 -8.94 -6.60
CA PHE A 23 -4.91 -7.64 -6.95
C PHE A 23 -5.85 -7.73 -8.17
N ASN A 24 -5.47 -8.51 -9.18
CA ASN A 24 -6.32 -8.73 -10.35
C ASN A 24 -7.58 -9.53 -10.00
N SER A 25 -7.49 -10.48 -9.06
CA SER A 25 -8.65 -11.19 -8.51
C SER A 25 -9.62 -10.22 -7.82
N LEU A 26 -9.11 -9.31 -6.99
CA LEU A 26 -9.91 -8.24 -6.38
C LEU A 26 -10.66 -7.42 -7.46
N ALA A 27 -9.94 -6.97 -8.50
CA ALA A 27 -10.55 -6.22 -9.59
C ALA A 27 -11.61 -7.03 -10.36
N PHE A 28 -11.41 -8.35 -10.52
CA PHE A 28 -12.38 -9.26 -11.09
C PHE A 28 -13.66 -9.36 -10.24
N HIS A 29 -13.53 -9.49 -8.91
CA HIS A 29 -14.69 -9.48 -8.01
C HIS A 29 -15.49 -8.18 -8.13
N LEU A 30 -14.82 -7.02 -8.22
CA LEU A 30 -15.50 -5.73 -8.39
C LEU A 30 -16.25 -5.64 -9.72
N ARG A 31 -15.64 -6.09 -10.83
CA ARG A 31 -16.31 -6.14 -12.15
C ARG A 31 -17.57 -7.00 -12.11
N ASN A 32 -17.52 -8.16 -11.45
CA ASN A 32 -18.67 -9.06 -11.36
C ASN A 32 -19.81 -8.48 -10.52
N ARG A 33 -19.49 -7.70 -9.48
CA ARG A 33 -20.49 -7.07 -8.61
C ARG A 33 -21.07 -5.76 -9.19
N LEU A 34 -20.38 -5.14 -10.14
CA LEU A 34 -20.79 -3.90 -10.81
C LEU A 34 -20.76 -4.05 -12.35
N PRO A 35 -21.59 -4.94 -12.93
CA PRO A 35 -21.53 -5.26 -14.37
C PRO A 35 -21.91 -4.08 -15.28
N GLU A 36 -22.64 -3.10 -14.75
CA GLU A 36 -23.08 -1.89 -15.48
C GLU A 36 -22.01 -0.78 -15.49
N ILE A 37 -20.93 -0.93 -14.73
CA ILE A 37 -19.85 0.06 -14.61
C ILE A 37 -18.60 -0.47 -15.30
N GLU A 38 -18.02 0.32 -16.17
CA GLU A 38 -16.73 0.00 -16.77
C GLU A 38 -15.63 0.12 -15.71
N ILE A 39 -14.99 -1.00 -15.36
CA ILE A 39 -13.92 -1.04 -14.36
C ILE A 39 -12.60 -1.49 -15.00
N GLU A 40 -11.61 -0.61 -14.97
CA GLU A 40 -10.22 -0.93 -15.28
C GLU A 40 -9.39 -0.93 -13.99
N SER A 41 -8.24 -1.58 -14.03
CA SER A 41 -7.30 -1.67 -12.91
C SER A 41 -5.88 -1.52 -13.43
N GLY A 42 -4.98 -1.01 -12.60
CA GLY A 42 -3.59 -0.80 -12.98
C GLY A 42 -2.75 -0.32 -11.82
N PHE A 43 -1.45 -0.28 -12.04
CA PHE A 43 -0.46 -0.08 -10.99
C PHE A 43 0.27 1.25 -11.13
N LEU A 44 0.66 1.80 -9.99
CA LEU A 44 1.50 2.99 -9.90
C LEU A 44 2.96 2.64 -10.23
N GLU A 45 3.45 1.49 -9.73
CA GLU A 45 4.86 1.09 -9.79
C GLU A 45 5.01 -0.41 -10.11
N PHE A 46 6.18 -0.83 -10.57
CA PHE A 46 6.67 -2.22 -10.63
C PHE A 46 5.89 -3.26 -11.45
N ALA A 47 4.68 -2.96 -11.89
CA ALA A 47 3.80 -3.90 -12.57
C ALA A 47 3.02 -3.21 -13.69
N THR A 48 2.57 -4.01 -14.65
CA THR A 48 1.69 -3.60 -15.75
C THR A 48 0.34 -4.33 -15.64
N PRO A 49 -0.76 -3.74 -16.15
CA PRO A 49 -0.84 -2.43 -16.81
C PRO A 49 -0.65 -1.28 -15.82
N ILE A 50 -0.02 -0.19 -16.28
CA ILE A 50 0.12 1.02 -15.47
C ILE A 50 -1.22 1.76 -15.42
N ILE A 51 -1.40 2.63 -14.41
CA ILE A 51 -2.66 3.38 -14.22
C ILE A 51 -3.05 4.14 -15.50
N ARG A 52 -2.08 4.76 -16.17
CA ARG A 52 -2.31 5.48 -17.43
C ARG A 52 -2.95 4.62 -18.51
N THR A 53 -2.53 3.37 -18.66
CA THR A 53 -3.09 2.42 -19.63
C THR A 53 -4.57 2.15 -19.36
N GLY A 54 -4.94 1.97 -18.09
CA GLY A 54 -6.34 1.79 -17.69
C GLY A 54 -7.19 3.03 -17.97
N LEU A 55 -6.68 4.22 -17.66
CA LEU A 55 -7.37 5.49 -17.92
C LEU A 55 -7.61 5.73 -19.42
N GLU A 56 -6.63 5.45 -20.29
CA GLU A 56 -6.81 5.57 -21.74
C GLU A 56 -7.84 4.57 -22.29
N LYS A 57 -7.91 3.35 -21.75
CA LYS A 57 -8.97 2.38 -22.10
C LYS A 57 -10.36 2.88 -21.74
N LEU A 58 -10.53 3.43 -20.53
CA LEU A 58 -11.80 4.00 -20.08
C LEU A 58 -12.23 5.19 -20.96
N LYS A 59 -11.28 6.07 -21.29
CA LYS A 59 -11.50 7.17 -22.24
C LYS A 59 -11.92 6.65 -23.62
N ALA A 60 -11.25 5.63 -24.16
CA ALA A 60 -11.59 5.04 -25.46
C ALA A 60 -13.00 4.44 -25.49
N LYS A 61 -13.50 3.92 -24.36
CA LYS A 61 -14.89 3.44 -24.18
C LYS A 61 -15.92 4.58 -24.03
N GLY A 62 -15.46 5.83 -24.00
CA GLY A 62 -16.29 7.03 -23.93
C GLY A 62 -16.71 7.41 -22.52
N ALA A 63 -15.94 7.04 -21.50
CA ALA A 63 -16.17 7.50 -20.13
C ALA A 63 -16.19 9.03 -20.07
N LYS A 64 -17.16 9.59 -19.34
CA LYS A 64 -17.30 11.04 -19.10
C LYS A 64 -16.98 11.43 -17.67
N LYS A 65 -17.02 10.46 -16.77
CA LYS A 65 -16.61 10.60 -15.39
C LYS A 65 -15.84 9.34 -14.99
N ILE A 66 -14.64 9.51 -14.44
CA ILE A 66 -13.79 8.41 -13.99
C ILE A 66 -13.52 8.56 -12.51
N VAL A 67 -13.97 7.59 -11.71
CA VAL A 67 -13.62 7.45 -10.30
C VAL A 67 -12.32 6.67 -10.19
N CYS A 68 -11.25 7.34 -9.80
CA CYS A 68 -9.97 6.72 -9.49
C CYS A 68 -9.94 6.34 -8.01
N LEU A 69 -10.00 5.05 -7.71
CA LEU A 69 -10.09 4.54 -6.34
C LEU A 69 -8.76 3.90 -5.90
N PRO A 70 -8.10 4.41 -4.84
CA PRO A 70 -6.89 3.80 -4.29
C PRO A 70 -7.15 2.40 -3.72
N GLY A 71 -6.48 1.38 -4.26
CA GLY A 71 -6.42 0.03 -3.71
C GLY A 71 -5.47 -0.09 -2.53
N MET A 72 -5.67 0.76 -1.50
CA MET A 72 -4.72 0.98 -0.40
C MET A 72 -5.47 1.08 0.93
N LEU A 73 -4.89 0.54 2.00
CA LEU A 73 -5.51 0.55 3.33
C LEU A 73 -5.49 1.95 3.96
N PHE A 74 -4.35 2.65 3.91
CA PHE A 74 -4.17 3.94 4.58
C PHE A 74 -3.52 4.98 3.66
N ALA A 75 -3.87 6.24 3.88
CA ALA A 75 -3.35 7.35 3.10
C ALA A 75 -1.97 7.78 3.62
N ALA A 76 -0.93 7.50 2.83
CA ALA A 76 0.42 8.02 3.00
C ALA A 76 0.87 8.71 1.70
N GLY A 77 2.18 8.77 1.40
CA GLY A 77 2.71 9.42 0.20
C GLY A 77 1.96 9.08 -1.09
N HIS A 78 1.74 7.80 -1.38
CA HIS A 78 1.08 7.42 -2.64
C HIS A 78 -0.36 7.94 -2.79
N VAL A 79 -1.16 7.89 -1.73
CA VAL A 79 -2.56 8.40 -1.76
C VAL A 79 -2.58 9.93 -1.66
N LYS A 80 -1.70 10.51 -0.84
CA LYS A 80 -1.70 11.95 -0.55
C LYS A 80 -0.97 12.77 -1.63
N ASN A 81 -0.15 12.14 -2.48
CA ASN A 81 0.74 12.84 -3.41
C ASN A 81 0.79 12.18 -4.80
N ASP A 82 1.26 10.94 -4.90
CA ASP A 82 1.58 10.34 -6.21
C ASP A 82 0.34 10.07 -7.09
N LEU A 83 -0.68 9.42 -6.54
CA LEU A 83 -1.94 9.18 -7.26
C LEU A 83 -2.64 10.48 -7.65
N PRO A 84 -2.82 11.47 -6.75
CA PRO A 84 -3.34 12.78 -7.14
C PRO A 84 -2.57 13.42 -8.30
N SER A 85 -1.23 13.35 -8.29
CA SER A 85 -0.40 13.87 -9.38
C SER A 85 -0.74 13.20 -10.72
N GLU A 86 -0.76 11.87 -10.79
CA GLU A 86 -1.09 11.14 -12.02
C GLU A 86 -2.50 11.45 -12.54
N ILE A 87 -3.46 11.47 -11.63
CA ILE A 87 -4.87 11.67 -11.98
C ILE A 87 -5.12 13.10 -12.45
N ASN A 88 -4.52 14.09 -11.78
CA ASN A 88 -4.63 15.50 -12.17
C ASN A 88 -3.95 15.76 -13.53
N ASN A 89 -2.79 15.14 -13.79
CA ASN A 89 -2.12 15.23 -15.09
C ASN A 89 -3.00 14.67 -16.21
N PHE A 90 -3.57 13.47 -16.01
CA PHE A 90 -4.50 12.88 -16.97
C PHE A 90 -5.74 13.76 -17.19
N GLY A 91 -6.31 14.32 -16.12
CA GLY A 91 -7.46 15.22 -16.20
C GLY A 91 -7.16 16.51 -16.96
N ALA A 92 -5.97 17.11 -16.74
CA ALA A 92 -5.54 18.32 -17.45
C ALA A 92 -5.39 18.10 -18.96
N GLU A 93 -4.93 16.91 -19.37
CA GLU A 93 -4.86 16.52 -20.77
C GLU A 93 -6.23 16.18 -21.39
N ASN A 94 -7.26 15.95 -20.56
CA ASN A 94 -8.57 15.46 -20.98
C ASN A 94 -9.73 16.25 -20.32
N PRO A 95 -9.88 17.56 -20.60
CA PRO A 95 -10.82 18.44 -19.90
C PRO A 95 -12.31 18.09 -20.09
N GLY A 96 -12.63 17.18 -21.02
CA GLY A 96 -13.99 16.66 -21.23
C GLY A 96 -14.34 15.43 -20.40
N ILE A 97 -13.47 15.01 -19.47
CA ILE A 97 -13.67 13.91 -18.55
C ILE A 97 -13.57 14.43 -17.11
N GLU A 98 -14.62 14.25 -16.32
CA GLU A 98 -14.60 14.54 -14.90
C GLU A 98 -13.77 13.48 -14.16
N MET A 99 -12.65 13.89 -13.56
CA MET A 99 -11.83 13.02 -12.74
C MET A 99 -12.26 13.14 -11.28
N VAL A 100 -12.63 12.01 -10.66
CA VAL A 100 -12.96 11.95 -9.22
C VAL A 100 -11.93 11.07 -8.53
N PHE A 101 -11.24 11.61 -7.53
CA PHE A 101 -10.35 10.83 -6.70
C PHE A 101 -11.09 10.30 -5.47
N GLY A 102 -11.24 8.98 -5.37
CA GLY A 102 -11.85 8.30 -4.22
C GLY A 102 -10.91 8.26 -3.01
N ARG A 103 -11.46 8.21 -1.80
CA ARG A 103 -10.68 7.94 -0.60
C ARG A 103 -10.17 6.51 -0.56
N GLU A 104 -9.07 6.30 0.15
CA GLU A 104 -8.58 4.97 0.49
C GLU A 104 -9.57 4.21 1.39
N LEU A 105 -9.31 2.92 1.62
CA LEU A 105 -10.23 2.08 2.41
C LEU A 105 -10.37 2.58 3.86
N ALA A 106 -9.27 3.07 4.43
CA ALA A 106 -9.13 3.59 5.79
C ALA A 106 -9.53 2.55 6.85
N ILE A 107 -9.96 3.04 8.02
CA ILE A 107 -10.49 2.21 9.09
C ILE A 107 -11.98 2.06 8.85
N ASP A 108 -12.42 0.82 8.67
CA ASP A 108 -13.80 0.47 8.38
C ASP A 108 -14.19 -0.78 9.17
N SER A 109 -15.42 -0.81 9.67
CA SER A 109 -15.99 -1.96 10.37
C SER A 109 -15.91 -3.27 9.58
N LYS A 110 -16.06 -3.21 8.25
CA LYS A 110 -15.96 -4.38 7.37
C LYS A 110 -14.55 -4.95 7.36
N LEU A 111 -13.53 -4.09 7.36
CA LEU A 111 -12.14 -4.55 7.42
C LEU A 111 -11.76 -5.09 8.80
N LEU A 112 -12.30 -4.50 9.87
CA LEU A 112 -12.17 -5.07 11.22
C LEU A 112 -12.82 -6.44 11.31
N ARG A 113 -13.98 -6.64 10.66
CA ARG A 113 -14.64 -7.94 10.56
C ARG A 113 -13.81 -8.95 9.77
N ALA A 114 -13.27 -8.56 8.61
CA ALA A 114 -12.36 -9.41 7.84
C ALA A 114 -11.13 -9.81 8.66
N ALA A 115 -10.52 -8.85 9.36
CA ALA A 115 -9.39 -9.12 10.25
C ALA A 115 -9.76 -10.08 11.39
N GLN A 116 -10.92 -9.88 12.03
CA GLN A 116 -11.44 -10.79 13.04
C GLN A 116 -11.55 -12.22 12.50
N ASP A 117 -12.16 -12.40 11.32
CA ASP A 117 -12.39 -13.71 10.72
C ASP A 117 -11.06 -14.43 10.41
N ARG A 118 -10.05 -13.69 9.92
CA ARG A 118 -8.68 -14.19 9.66
C ARG A 118 -7.95 -14.60 10.94
N ILE A 119 -8.06 -13.81 12.00
CA ILE A 119 -7.47 -14.12 13.30
C ILE A 119 -8.15 -15.35 13.92
N GLU A 120 -9.48 -15.44 13.86
CA GLU A 120 -10.24 -16.58 14.37
C GLU A 120 -9.95 -17.87 13.58
N GLU A 121 -9.70 -17.76 12.27
CA GLU A 121 -9.21 -18.87 11.45
C GLU A 121 -7.85 -19.38 11.97
N ALA A 122 -6.93 -18.47 12.27
CA ALA A 122 -5.64 -18.81 12.85
C ALA A 122 -5.77 -19.49 14.22
N GLU A 123 -6.69 -19.01 15.07
CA GLU A 123 -6.98 -19.62 16.37
C GLU A 123 -7.51 -21.06 16.24
N ARG A 124 -8.39 -21.32 15.26
CA ARG A 124 -8.93 -22.66 14.98
C ARG A 124 -7.87 -23.62 14.46
N ASN A 125 -6.92 -23.12 13.68
CA ASN A 125 -5.86 -23.92 13.07
C ASN A 125 -4.65 -24.14 14.00
N ALA A 126 -4.62 -23.48 15.16
CA ALA A 126 -3.53 -23.62 16.11
C ALA A 126 -3.58 -24.96 16.87
N SER A 127 -2.41 -25.46 17.26
CA SER A 127 -2.26 -26.80 17.84
C SER A 127 -2.87 -26.92 19.25
N ASN A 128 -2.80 -25.85 20.05
CA ASN A 128 -3.26 -25.85 21.42
C ASN A 128 -4.56 -25.03 21.59
N SER A 129 -5.28 -25.26 22.69
CA SER A 129 -6.38 -24.37 23.09
C SER A 129 -5.86 -23.41 24.16
N ILE A 130 -5.43 -22.22 23.75
CA ILE A 130 -4.93 -21.17 24.64
C ILE A 130 -5.96 -20.03 24.67
N PRO A 131 -6.49 -19.65 25.85
CA PRO A 131 -7.46 -18.56 25.96
C PRO A 131 -6.88 -17.22 25.45
N ARG A 132 -7.75 -16.35 24.89
CA ARG A 132 -7.32 -15.03 24.39
C ARG A 132 -6.63 -14.17 25.45
N LYS A 133 -7.03 -14.25 26.72
CA LYS A 133 -6.37 -13.56 27.85
C LYS A 133 -4.89 -13.97 28.07
N ASP A 134 -4.52 -15.18 27.63
CA ASP A 134 -3.15 -15.71 27.70
C ASP A 134 -2.43 -15.62 26.34
N THR A 135 -3.05 -14.93 25.36
CA THR A 135 -2.57 -14.72 24.00
C THR A 135 -2.30 -13.24 23.75
N LEU A 136 -1.18 -12.95 23.09
CA LEU A 136 -0.84 -11.61 22.59
C LEU A 136 -1.13 -11.55 21.08
N LEU A 137 -1.80 -10.48 20.64
CA LEU A 137 -2.03 -10.21 19.23
C LEU A 137 -0.97 -9.23 18.70
N MET A 138 -0.16 -9.65 17.74
CA MET A 138 0.73 -8.77 17.00
C MET A 138 0.09 -8.39 15.67
N VAL A 139 -0.25 -7.11 15.50
CA VAL A 139 -0.77 -6.60 14.22
C VAL A 139 0.38 -5.94 13.46
N VAL A 140 0.61 -6.41 12.25
CA VAL A 140 1.74 -5.98 11.43
C VAL A 140 1.26 -5.09 10.29
N GLY A 141 1.70 -3.83 10.29
CA GLY A 141 1.51 -2.91 9.17
C GLY A 141 2.70 -2.92 8.21
N ARG A 142 2.55 -2.32 7.03
CA ARG A 142 3.69 -2.08 6.12
C ARG A 142 4.73 -1.16 6.77
N GLY A 143 4.26 -0.05 7.32
CA GLY A 143 5.07 1.05 7.85
C GLY A 143 5.35 2.13 6.80
N THR A 144 5.36 3.39 7.23
CA THR A 144 5.58 4.55 6.36
C THR A 144 6.21 5.70 7.13
N ASN A 145 6.78 6.67 6.42
CA ASN A 145 7.23 7.95 6.97
C ASN A 145 6.07 8.94 7.12
N ASP A 146 4.84 8.47 7.33
CA ASP A 146 3.64 9.27 7.56
C ASP A 146 3.01 8.81 8.88
N SER A 147 3.11 9.66 9.90
CA SER A 147 2.69 9.32 11.27
C SER A 147 1.18 9.08 11.39
N ASP A 148 0.37 9.76 10.57
CA ASP A 148 -1.08 9.60 10.54
C ASP A 148 -1.46 8.20 10.04
N ALA A 149 -0.84 7.73 8.95
CA ALA A 149 -1.02 6.36 8.46
C ALA A 149 -0.54 5.30 9.47
N ASN A 150 0.60 5.50 10.14
CA ASN A 150 1.08 4.58 11.19
C ASN A 150 0.13 4.57 12.41
N SER A 151 -0.46 5.72 12.76
CA SER A 151 -1.42 5.82 13.85
C SER A 151 -2.69 5.00 13.58
N ASN A 152 -3.08 4.86 12.32
CA ASN A 152 -4.23 4.03 11.93
C ASN A 152 -3.98 2.53 12.16
N VAL A 153 -2.76 2.03 11.97
CA VAL A 153 -2.39 0.65 12.34
C VAL A 153 -2.55 0.45 13.84
N SER A 154 -2.12 1.44 14.64
CA SER A 154 -2.27 1.40 16.10
C SER A 154 -3.74 1.40 16.52
N LYS A 155 -4.59 2.19 15.85
CA LYS A 155 -6.03 2.21 16.08
C LYS A 155 -6.69 0.88 15.74
N VAL A 156 -6.38 0.29 14.57
CA VAL A 156 -6.86 -1.06 14.19
C VAL A 156 -6.45 -2.09 15.24
N THR A 157 -5.19 -2.04 15.70
CA THR A 157 -4.66 -2.96 16.71
C THR A 157 -5.43 -2.89 18.02
N ARG A 158 -5.75 -1.67 18.51
CA ARG A 158 -6.56 -1.50 19.71
C ARG A 158 -7.99 -2.04 19.54
N MET A 159 -8.62 -1.72 18.41
CA MET A 159 -9.98 -2.18 18.12
C MET A 159 -10.08 -3.71 18.06
N LEU A 160 -9.10 -4.38 17.44
CA LEU A 160 -9.02 -5.84 17.39
C LEU A 160 -8.68 -6.43 18.77
N TRP A 161 -7.69 -5.87 19.46
CA TRP A 161 -7.28 -6.35 20.78
C TRP A 161 -8.43 -6.31 21.79
N GLU A 162 -8.95 -5.11 22.05
CA GLU A 162 -9.97 -4.90 23.09
C GLU A 162 -11.31 -5.51 22.66
N GLY A 163 -11.65 -5.41 21.37
CA GLY A 163 -12.88 -5.96 20.82
C GLY A 163 -12.91 -7.49 20.83
N MET A 164 -11.77 -8.16 20.66
CA MET A 164 -11.69 -9.63 20.66
C MET A 164 -11.33 -10.22 22.03
N GLY A 165 -10.81 -9.41 22.96
CA GLY A 165 -10.48 -9.84 24.32
C GLY A 165 -9.11 -10.51 24.46
N PHE A 166 -8.13 -10.13 23.64
CA PHE A 166 -6.74 -10.61 23.83
C PHE A 166 -6.13 -10.07 25.12
N GLY A 167 -5.13 -10.78 25.66
CA GLY A 167 -4.46 -10.38 26.89
C GLY A 167 -3.58 -9.14 26.72
N TRP A 168 -3.02 -8.98 25.52
CA TRP A 168 -2.27 -7.80 25.10
C TRP A 168 -2.22 -7.72 23.57
N ALA A 169 -1.73 -6.59 23.05
CA ALA A 169 -1.36 -6.48 21.66
C ALA A 169 -0.12 -5.59 21.43
N GLU A 170 0.59 -5.86 20.34
CA GLU A 170 1.74 -5.08 19.89
C GLU A 170 1.57 -4.70 18.42
N VAL A 171 1.94 -3.46 18.09
CA VAL A 171 2.08 -3.02 16.70
C VAL A 171 3.50 -3.29 16.25
N SER A 172 3.68 -3.87 15.08
CA SER A 172 4.98 -3.98 14.44
C SER A 172 4.88 -3.68 12.95
N TYR A 173 6.01 -3.49 12.29
CA TYR A 173 6.04 -3.13 10.88
C TYR A 173 6.93 -4.05 10.07
N SER A 174 6.58 -4.22 8.79
CA SER A 174 7.41 -4.97 7.84
C SER A 174 8.66 -4.21 7.38
N GLY A 175 8.65 -2.88 7.51
CA GLY A 175 9.74 -1.98 7.13
C GLY A 175 9.37 -0.50 7.34
N VAL A 176 10.32 0.40 7.07
CA VAL A 176 10.19 1.87 7.13
C VAL A 176 9.93 2.43 8.54
N ALA A 177 8.87 1.99 9.21
CA ALA A 177 8.55 2.31 10.58
C ALA A 177 9.04 1.20 11.54
N PHE A 178 9.03 1.50 12.84
CA PHE A 178 9.58 0.65 13.90
C PHE A 178 8.57 0.44 15.04
N PRO A 179 8.66 -0.66 15.80
CA PRO A 179 9.64 -1.75 15.67
C PRO A 179 9.38 -2.65 14.45
N LEU A 180 10.43 -3.27 13.91
CA LEU A 180 10.27 -4.35 12.93
C LEU A 180 9.70 -5.60 13.58
N VAL A 181 9.08 -6.51 12.83
CA VAL A 181 8.42 -7.71 13.38
C VAL A 181 9.37 -8.57 14.21
N ASN A 182 10.61 -8.81 13.76
CA ASN A 182 11.60 -9.58 14.52
C ASN A 182 11.91 -8.93 15.88
N GLU A 183 12.16 -7.62 15.89
CA GLU A 183 12.42 -6.84 17.12
C GLU A 183 11.19 -6.80 18.04
N GLY A 184 10.01 -6.61 17.44
CA GLY A 184 8.73 -6.63 18.13
C GLY A 184 8.47 -7.97 18.80
N LEU A 185 8.75 -9.07 18.10
CA LEU A 185 8.60 -10.43 18.62
C LEU A 185 9.56 -10.66 19.80
N GLU A 186 10.84 -10.33 19.64
CA GLU A 186 11.83 -10.41 20.73
C GLU A 186 11.42 -9.61 21.98
N ARG A 187 10.79 -8.45 21.78
CA ARG A 187 10.27 -7.62 22.87
C ARG A 187 9.09 -8.31 23.56
N VAL A 188 8.10 -8.78 22.82
CA VAL A 188 6.86 -9.31 23.42
C VAL A 188 7.04 -10.68 24.07
N LEU A 189 8.04 -11.47 23.67
CA LEU A 189 8.40 -12.72 24.34
C LEU A 189 8.68 -12.51 25.84
N LYS A 190 9.23 -11.34 26.20
CA LYS A 190 9.56 -10.97 27.59
C LYS A 190 8.32 -10.69 28.45
N LEU A 191 7.13 -10.59 27.84
CA LEU A 191 5.87 -10.33 28.53
C LEU A 191 5.20 -11.61 29.05
N GLY A 192 5.66 -12.80 28.65
CA GLY A 192 5.23 -14.07 29.24
C GLY A 192 3.88 -14.62 28.77
N TYR A 193 3.34 -14.14 27.65
CA TYR A 193 2.15 -14.73 27.02
C TYR A 193 2.45 -16.12 26.44
N LYS A 194 1.48 -17.04 26.50
CA LYS A 194 1.65 -18.44 26.08
C LYS A 194 1.55 -18.60 24.56
N ARG A 195 0.81 -17.70 23.91
CA ARG A 195 0.65 -17.64 22.46
C ARG A 195 0.87 -16.23 21.96
N ILE A 196 1.48 -16.10 20.78
CA ILE A 196 1.50 -14.87 19.99
C ILE A 196 0.85 -15.17 18.63
N ILE A 197 -0.20 -14.42 18.28
CA ILE A 197 -0.77 -14.46 16.93
C ILE A 197 -0.18 -13.29 16.13
N VAL A 198 0.52 -13.60 15.04
CA VAL A 198 1.07 -12.61 14.11
C VAL A 198 0.10 -12.43 12.95
N PHE A 199 -0.52 -11.26 12.87
CA PHE A 199 -1.53 -10.92 11.87
C PHE A 199 -1.03 -9.78 10.96
N PRO A 200 -0.68 -10.07 9.70
CA PRO A 200 -0.38 -9.04 8.72
C PRO A 200 -1.66 -8.32 8.28
N TYR A 201 -1.79 -7.04 8.63
CA TYR A 201 -2.87 -6.18 8.13
C TYR A 201 -2.53 -5.64 6.73
N PHE A 202 -2.61 -6.54 5.76
CA PHE A 202 -2.25 -6.33 4.35
C PHE A 202 -3.39 -6.74 3.43
N LEU A 203 -3.48 -6.11 2.26
CA LEU A 203 -4.44 -6.50 1.22
C LEU A 203 -3.98 -7.78 0.51
N PHE A 204 -2.70 -7.85 0.14
CA PHE A 204 -2.18 -8.92 -0.70
C PHE A 204 -0.89 -9.50 -0.12
N THR A 205 -0.52 -10.65 -0.66
CA THR A 205 0.74 -11.34 -0.43
C THR A 205 1.94 -10.57 -0.96
N GLY A 206 3.09 -11.25 -0.95
CA GLY A 206 4.31 -10.82 -1.61
C GLY A 206 5.50 -10.89 -0.68
N ILE A 207 6.61 -10.29 -1.11
CA ILE A 207 7.90 -10.35 -0.41
C ILE A 207 7.78 -9.90 1.06
N LEU A 208 6.94 -8.90 1.36
CA LEU A 208 6.79 -8.37 2.72
C LEU A 208 6.05 -9.36 3.63
N VAL A 209 4.92 -9.92 3.18
CA VAL A 209 4.17 -10.92 3.96
C VAL A 209 5.00 -12.18 4.18
N ARG A 210 5.70 -12.67 3.14
CA ARG A 210 6.62 -13.80 3.26
C ARG A 210 7.69 -13.55 4.32
N ARG A 211 8.28 -12.34 4.34
CA ARG A 211 9.28 -11.95 5.34
C ARG A 211 8.72 -11.92 6.77
N ILE A 212 7.50 -11.40 6.96
CA ILE A 212 6.82 -11.43 8.27
C ILE A 212 6.71 -12.86 8.78
N TYR A 213 6.29 -13.79 7.92
CA TYR A 213 6.18 -15.20 8.28
C TYR A 213 7.52 -15.86 8.53
N THR A 214 8.56 -15.54 7.75
CA THR A 214 9.92 -16.02 8.01
C THR A 214 10.40 -15.60 9.40
N TRP A 215 10.24 -14.33 9.78
CA TRP A 215 10.59 -13.87 11.13
C TRP A 215 9.77 -14.55 12.23
N ALA A 216 8.47 -14.79 12.00
CA ALA A 216 7.64 -15.53 12.93
C ALA A 216 8.11 -16.99 13.10
N ASP A 217 8.48 -17.66 12.00
CA ASP A 217 8.98 -19.05 12.01
C ASP A 217 10.35 -19.17 12.70
N GLU A 218 11.24 -18.19 12.49
CA GLU A 218 12.54 -18.11 13.18
C GLU A 218 12.34 -17.97 14.70
N ILE A 219 11.46 -17.07 15.12
CA ILE A 219 11.14 -16.88 16.54
C ILE A 219 10.47 -18.11 17.15
N ALA A 220 9.56 -18.75 16.42
CA ALA A 220 8.91 -19.99 16.87
C ALA A 220 9.93 -21.10 17.10
N THR A 221 10.88 -21.26 16.18
CA THR A 221 11.95 -22.26 16.26
C THR A 221 12.86 -22.00 17.47
N ALA A 222 13.18 -20.74 17.74
CA ALA A 222 14.02 -20.36 18.88
C ALA A 222 13.30 -20.45 20.24
N ASN A 223 11.96 -20.48 20.27
CA ASN A 223 11.16 -20.40 21.49
C ASN A 223 10.05 -21.48 21.52
N PRO A 224 10.39 -22.78 21.60
CA PRO A 224 9.42 -23.88 21.47
C PRO A 224 8.35 -23.94 22.58
N ASN A 225 8.54 -23.22 23.68
CA ASN A 225 7.58 -23.16 24.79
C ASN A 225 6.45 -22.13 24.57
N ILE A 226 6.55 -21.30 23.52
CA ILE A 226 5.56 -20.27 23.19
C ILE A 226 4.99 -20.60 21.81
N GLU A 227 3.66 -20.63 21.72
CA GLU A 227 3.00 -20.94 20.46
C GLU A 227 2.93 -19.68 19.59
N ILE A 228 3.67 -19.68 18.48
CA ILE A 228 3.59 -18.61 17.48
C ILE A 228 2.65 -19.06 16.36
N VAL A 229 1.58 -18.31 16.14
CA VAL A 229 0.56 -18.62 15.14
C VAL A 229 0.54 -17.51 14.10
N LYS A 230 0.60 -17.88 12.82
CA LYS A 230 0.51 -16.95 11.69
C LYS A 230 -0.93 -16.88 11.23
N ALA A 231 -1.56 -15.70 11.32
CA ALA A 231 -2.85 -15.46 10.70
C ALA A 231 -2.66 -15.04 9.23
N SER A 232 -3.61 -15.41 8.38
CA SER A 232 -3.66 -14.93 6.99
C SER A 232 -3.96 -13.42 6.95
N TYR A 233 -3.55 -12.77 5.87
CA TYR A 233 -3.86 -11.36 5.57
C TYR A 233 -5.27 -11.22 4.99
N LEU A 234 -5.70 -10.01 4.63
CA LEU A 234 -7.09 -9.76 4.22
C LEU A 234 -7.43 -10.52 2.92
N ASN A 235 -6.56 -10.46 1.91
CA ASN A 235 -6.78 -11.03 0.57
C ASN A 235 -8.14 -10.58 -0.01
N ASP A 236 -8.79 -11.40 -0.81
CA ASP A 236 -10.11 -11.20 -1.43
C ASP A 236 -11.31 -11.44 -0.47
N HIS A 237 -11.13 -11.24 0.83
CA HIS A 237 -12.21 -11.44 1.81
C HIS A 237 -13.47 -10.65 1.43
N GLU A 238 -14.66 -11.25 1.53
CA GLU A 238 -15.90 -10.61 1.04
C GLU A 238 -16.15 -9.22 1.63
N GLN A 239 -15.89 -9.05 2.93
CA GLN A 239 -15.99 -7.75 3.62
C GLN A 239 -14.99 -6.70 3.09
N LEU A 240 -13.82 -7.11 2.59
CA LEU A 240 -12.92 -6.21 1.89
C LEU A 240 -13.55 -5.76 0.57
N ILE A 241 -14.10 -6.69 -0.21
CA ILE A 241 -14.77 -6.35 -1.48
C ILE A 241 -15.93 -5.39 -1.22
N ASP A 242 -16.74 -5.64 -0.19
CA ASP A 242 -17.83 -4.76 0.22
C ASP A 242 -17.33 -3.36 0.61
N CYS A 243 -16.19 -3.27 1.30
CA CYS A 243 -15.55 -2.00 1.63
C CYS A 243 -15.16 -1.22 0.36
N PHE A 244 -14.59 -1.89 -0.66
CA PHE A 244 -14.33 -1.26 -1.95
C PHE A 244 -15.61 -0.74 -2.61
N LEU A 245 -16.70 -1.51 -2.58
CA LEU A 245 -17.99 -1.08 -3.14
C LEU A 245 -18.51 0.19 -2.45
N ASP A 246 -18.44 0.27 -1.12
CA ASP A 246 -18.81 1.49 -0.40
C ASP A 246 -17.97 2.69 -0.87
N ARG A 247 -16.65 2.52 -1.03
CA ARG A 247 -15.78 3.62 -1.49
C ARG A 247 -16.11 4.08 -2.90
N ILE A 248 -16.47 3.15 -3.80
CA ILE A 248 -16.95 3.47 -5.15
C ILE A 248 -18.25 4.27 -5.06
N GLU A 249 -19.22 3.80 -4.28
CA GLU A 249 -20.51 4.46 -4.11
C GLU A 249 -20.35 5.87 -3.50
N GLU A 250 -19.52 6.01 -2.47
CA GLU A 250 -19.20 7.30 -1.84
C GLU A 250 -18.62 8.30 -2.85
N ALA A 251 -17.71 7.85 -3.72
CA ALA A 251 -17.11 8.68 -4.74
C ALA A 251 -18.09 9.06 -5.86
N LEU A 252 -18.99 8.16 -6.25
CA LEU A 252 -20.01 8.44 -7.25
C LEU A 252 -21.08 9.42 -6.74
N ASN A 253 -21.47 9.30 -5.46
CA ASN A 253 -22.54 10.09 -4.85
C ASN A 253 -22.05 11.39 -4.18
N GLY A 254 -20.74 11.64 -4.14
CA GLY A 254 -20.17 12.86 -3.57
C GLY A 254 -20.11 12.88 -2.05
N SER A 255 -20.26 11.73 -1.38
CA SER A 255 -20.08 11.57 0.08
C SER A 255 -18.65 11.14 0.45
N ASN A 256 -17.72 11.23 -0.50
CA ASN A 256 -16.31 10.87 -0.36
C ASN A 256 -15.55 11.83 0.57
N ASN A 257 -15.71 11.63 1.87
CA ASN A 257 -15.06 12.44 2.90
C ASN A 257 -13.60 12.01 3.08
N MET A 258 -12.69 12.64 2.32
CA MET A 258 -11.25 12.50 2.51
C MET A 258 -10.87 13.02 3.91
N ASN A 259 -10.16 12.23 4.72
CA ASN A 259 -9.60 12.73 5.98
C ASN A 259 -8.38 13.63 5.70
N CYS A 260 -8.64 14.86 5.25
CA CYS A 260 -7.60 15.84 4.96
C CYS A 260 -7.32 16.79 6.13
N LEU A 261 -8.05 16.66 7.25
CA LEU A 261 -7.98 17.59 8.38
C LEU A 261 -6.60 17.63 9.04
N LEU A 262 -5.87 16.51 9.02
CA LEU A 262 -4.50 16.42 9.53
C LEU A 262 -3.51 16.01 8.43
N CYS A 263 -3.84 16.30 7.17
CA CYS A 263 -2.93 16.01 6.07
C CYS A 263 -1.71 16.93 6.15
N LYS A 264 -0.51 16.35 6.27
CA LYS A 264 0.76 17.09 6.38
C LYS A 264 1.06 18.07 5.24
N TYR A 265 0.42 17.88 4.09
CA TYR A 265 0.54 18.79 2.93
C TYR A 265 -0.40 20.00 3.01
N ARG A 266 -1.45 19.94 3.83
CA ARG A 266 -2.50 20.98 3.94
C ARG A 266 -2.49 21.71 5.28
N GLU A 267 -1.98 21.08 6.31
CA GLU A 267 -1.88 21.62 7.66
C GLU A 267 -0.46 21.43 8.18
N GLN A 268 0.01 22.36 9.02
CA GLN A 268 1.30 22.21 9.68
C GLN A 268 1.20 21.13 10.77
N ILE A 269 1.80 19.97 10.50
CA ILE A 269 1.90 18.85 11.44
C ILE A 269 3.32 18.77 12.01
N ILE A 270 3.43 18.43 13.30
CA ILE A 270 4.71 18.22 13.99
C ILE A 270 5.63 17.27 13.21
N GLY A 271 6.85 17.72 12.93
CA GLY A 271 7.86 16.96 12.19
C GLY A 271 7.71 16.96 10.66
N TYR A 272 6.71 17.67 10.13
CA TYR A 272 6.47 17.85 8.69
C TYR A 272 6.30 19.33 8.32
N GLU A 273 6.96 20.24 9.04
CA GLU A 273 6.83 21.68 8.84
C GLU A 273 7.21 22.12 7.41
N HIS A 274 8.10 21.37 6.74
CA HIS A 274 8.54 21.61 5.36
C HIS A 274 7.56 21.08 4.30
N ASP A 275 6.63 20.19 4.65
CA ASP A 275 5.69 19.59 3.70
C ASP A 275 4.42 20.45 3.52
N HIS A 276 4.14 21.37 4.44
CA HIS A 276 2.94 22.21 4.39
C HIS A 276 2.97 23.13 3.17
N GLY A 277 1.99 22.99 2.28
CA GLY A 277 1.89 23.76 1.04
C GLY A 277 2.82 23.30 -0.07
N ALA A 278 3.56 22.20 0.12
CA ALA A 278 4.40 21.62 -0.93
C ALA A 278 3.54 21.17 -2.12
N ALA A 279 4.05 21.41 -3.34
CA ALA A 279 3.39 20.94 -4.56
C ALA A 279 3.35 19.41 -4.60
N GLN A 280 2.25 18.84 -5.10
CA GLN A 280 2.17 17.41 -5.33
C GLN A 280 3.02 17.03 -6.56
N VAL A 281 3.98 16.12 -6.37
CA VAL A 281 4.92 15.69 -7.42
C VAL A 281 5.05 14.17 -7.37
N GLY A 282 4.79 13.48 -8.47
CA GLY A 282 4.96 12.03 -8.55
C GLY A 282 6.41 11.59 -8.32
N HIS A 283 6.67 10.82 -7.26
CA HIS A 283 8.02 10.29 -6.98
C HIS A 283 8.27 8.92 -7.64
N HIS A 284 7.23 8.33 -8.20
CA HIS A 284 7.19 6.95 -8.68
C HIS A 284 7.66 6.79 -10.14
N HIS A 285 7.81 7.89 -10.89
CA HIS A 285 8.07 7.87 -12.35
C HIS A 285 9.27 6.99 -12.77
N HIS A 286 10.28 6.85 -11.92
CA HIS A 286 11.49 6.07 -12.21
C HIS A 286 11.31 4.53 -12.08
N VAL A 287 10.17 4.07 -11.57
CA VAL A 287 9.85 2.64 -11.35
C VAL A 287 8.51 2.22 -11.97
N VAL A 288 7.90 3.07 -12.78
CA VAL A 288 6.66 2.76 -13.52
C VAL A 288 6.92 1.61 -14.49
N GLY A 289 6.22 0.49 -14.32
CA GLY A 289 6.34 -0.69 -15.21
C GLY A 289 7.71 -1.36 -15.23
N ILE A 290 8.63 -1.03 -14.32
CA ILE A 290 9.99 -1.56 -14.38
C ILE A 290 10.04 -3.07 -14.08
N GLY A 291 10.81 -3.81 -14.88
CA GLY A 291 11.02 -5.26 -14.67
C GLY A 291 9.97 -6.16 -15.32
N THR A 292 9.08 -5.63 -16.16
CA THR A 292 8.04 -6.41 -16.86
C THR A 292 8.41 -6.82 -18.29
N ASP A 293 9.65 -6.60 -18.74
CA ASP A 293 10.11 -6.83 -20.12
C ASP A 293 10.17 -8.32 -20.54
N GLY A 294 9.82 -9.25 -19.64
CA GLY A 294 9.87 -10.70 -19.85
C GLY A 294 8.59 -11.37 -20.33
N HIS A 295 7.45 -10.65 -20.39
CA HIS A 295 6.15 -11.23 -20.77
C HIS A 295 5.42 -10.33 -21.76
N GLU A 296 5.65 -10.53 -23.07
CA GLU A 296 4.90 -9.96 -24.23
C GLU A 296 4.20 -8.59 -24.01
N ALA A 297 4.87 -7.65 -23.34
CA ALA A 297 4.37 -6.30 -23.18
C ALA A 297 4.70 -5.53 -24.46
N SER A 298 3.81 -5.60 -25.43
CA SER A 298 3.80 -4.68 -26.58
C SER A 298 3.35 -3.30 -26.11
N ASP A 299 4.17 -2.62 -25.30
CA ASP A 299 3.93 -1.23 -24.94
C ASP A 299 4.48 -0.36 -26.06
N HIS A 300 3.59 0.15 -26.92
CA HIS A 300 3.95 1.06 -27.99
C HIS A 300 4.32 2.41 -27.38
N GLY A 301 5.62 2.57 -27.11
CA GLY A 301 6.22 3.80 -26.62
C GLY A 301 5.84 5.01 -27.44
N VAL A 302 5.31 6.03 -26.74
CA VAL A 302 5.15 7.39 -27.25
C VAL A 302 6.56 7.96 -27.47
N HIS A 303 6.92 8.17 -28.74
CA HIS A 303 8.17 8.81 -29.13
C HIS A 303 8.22 10.26 -28.62
N HIS A 304 9.01 10.52 -27.58
CA HIS A 304 9.54 11.86 -27.33
C HIS A 304 10.76 12.07 -28.23
N GLY A 305 10.62 12.94 -29.24
CA GLY A 305 11.69 13.35 -30.12
C GLY A 305 12.75 14.14 -29.37
N HIS A 306 13.88 13.51 -29.06
CA HIS A 306 15.08 14.20 -28.61
C HIS A 306 15.93 14.61 -29.82
N HIS A 307 15.95 15.92 -30.09
CA HIS A 307 16.94 16.53 -30.97
C HIS A 307 18.33 16.44 -30.32
N HIS A 308 19.16 15.55 -30.84
CA HIS A 308 20.59 15.53 -30.55
C HIS A 308 21.29 16.63 -31.36
N HIS A 309 21.72 17.71 -30.69
CA HIS A 309 22.82 18.53 -31.18
C HIS A 309 24.12 17.99 -30.60
N GLY A 310 24.93 17.39 -31.47
CA GLY A 310 26.29 16.98 -31.15
C GLY A 310 27.20 18.20 -31.06
N HIS A 311 27.96 18.29 -29.96
CA HIS A 311 29.20 19.04 -29.95
C HIS A 311 30.31 18.14 -29.43
N ASN A 312 31.26 17.92 -30.33
CA ASN A 312 32.47 17.15 -30.17
C ASN A 312 33.56 18.14 -29.73
N HIS A 313 34.20 17.95 -28.58
CA HIS A 313 35.49 18.58 -28.29
C HIS A 313 36.35 17.65 -27.44
N ASN A 314 37.36 17.08 -28.09
CA ASN A 314 38.56 16.55 -27.50
C ASN A 314 39.52 17.74 -27.26
N HIS A 315 40.16 17.81 -26.09
CA HIS A 315 41.63 17.70 -25.97
C HIS A 315 42.11 17.85 -24.53
N ASP A 316 43.13 17.04 -24.24
CA ASP A 316 44.00 16.97 -23.07
C ASP A 316 44.54 18.32 -22.58
N SER A 317 44.80 18.39 -21.27
CA SER A 317 46.02 18.98 -20.71
C SER A 317 46.20 18.52 -19.27
N ASP A 318 47.39 17.98 -19.00
CA ASP A 318 47.96 17.64 -17.70
C ASP A 318 47.76 18.71 -16.63
N HIS A 319 47.68 18.29 -15.36
CA HIS A 319 48.55 18.84 -14.30
C HIS A 319 48.63 17.90 -13.09
N HIS A 320 49.86 17.44 -12.82
CA HIS A 320 50.34 16.96 -11.52
C HIS A 320 50.04 17.96 -10.39
N HIS A 321 49.84 17.47 -9.15
CA HIS A 321 50.78 17.66 -8.04
C HIS A 321 50.35 16.92 -6.76
N ASP A 322 51.21 15.98 -6.38
CA ASP A 322 51.79 15.65 -5.07
C ASP A 322 51.03 15.70 -3.73
N HIS A 323 51.43 14.71 -2.93
CA HIS A 323 50.99 14.38 -1.58
C HIS A 323 51.37 15.43 -0.52
N ASN A 324 50.57 15.52 0.56
CA ASN A 324 51.18 15.51 1.89
C ASN A 324 50.27 14.94 2.99
N ASN A 325 50.82 13.98 3.73
CA ASN A 325 50.30 13.42 4.97
C ASN A 325 50.58 14.37 6.14
N ALA A 326 49.64 14.49 7.08
CA ALA A 326 49.98 14.81 8.47
C ALA A 326 48.92 14.28 9.45
N HIS A 327 49.37 13.37 10.32
CA HIS A 327 48.70 12.85 11.50
C HIS A 327 48.59 13.89 12.63
N LYS A 328 47.51 13.78 13.43
CA LYS A 328 47.43 13.92 14.91
C LYS A 328 45.96 13.64 15.32
N LYS A 329 45.61 12.57 16.03
CA LYS A 329 45.71 12.37 17.50
C LYS A 329 45.50 13.68 18.27
N ASP A 330 44.27 13.90 18.73
CA ASP A 330 43.84 13.58 20.10
C ASP A 330 42.36 13.16 20.09
#